data_AF-A0A8J2K8G8-F1
#
_entry.id   AF-A0A8J2K8G8-F1
#
_cell.length_a   1.000
_cell.length_b   1.000
_cell.length_c   1.000
_cell.angle_alpha   90.00
_cell.angle_beta   90.00
_cell.angle_gamma   90.00
#
_symmetry.space_group_name_H-M   'P 1'
#
loop_
_entity.id
_entity.type
_entity.pdbx_description
1 polymer ?
#
loop_
_entity_poly.entity_id
_entity_poly.type
_entity_poly.pdbx_seq_one_letter_code
_entity_poly.pdbx_strand_id
1 'polypeptide(L)'
;MSWKSRSYTLYNKENEIAGKTGVYLKRRSTGILNPTFEPELTDFVIDATYGGRQQSQNSTRGYNVDDHKVSLETIFQRYESHPIEGLSAEGVRKNHAKFGPNVLFPPKKTSEIIKFVKNCLLGLNLLFWICGILSLVVYVVQYLTVEEEDRDDDNLYSGISLLVVVLVAGCFSYYQEFKSSKIMESFKTMMPANAIVWREGRRVEVDVNAIVVGDIVEIKYGDRVPADIRLIQCEGLKVDNSSLTGESEPQKRTVLYSDKNPMETSNLVFFSTSVVEGSGKGIVYRVGDGTFMGRNKFQVSIHDTKDISDPRYLLVMKGAPERVVDMSTAAVVTGPRLAEMEPHELDDLLINHEEIVFARTSPEQKYLIVKAFQRTGNVVAVTGFFAYFVVLGYHGWLPDRLLFIQTEWDSAAIQDLTDSYGQEWTYTARQKVGVAAQTAFFVALVAMQWVNAIACKTRRLSIFQKKMKNNAMNAALIGSPLIAFFFMHTPGLNDGVSLTPLCWQVYAAIVPFLLLTFVYDELRRWAVRVFRTGWVAQELYV
;
A
#
# COMPACT_ATOMS: atom_id res chain seq x y z
N MET A 1 -7.74 2.41 32.75
CA MET A 1 -6.35 2.80 33.11
C MET A 1 -5.38 2.28 32.05
N SER A 2 -4.28 2.99 31.80
CA SER A 2 -3.44 2.79 30.60
C SER A 2 -2.42 1.66 30.73
N TRP A 3 -2.07 1.03 29.61
CA TRP A 3 -0.71 0.50 29.39
C TRP A 3 -0.23 0.88 27.98
N LYS A 4 0.81 1.73 27.91
CA LYS A 4 1.49 2.16 26.67
C LYS A 4 2.58 1.16 26.27
N SER A 5 2.73 0.86 24.98
CA SER A 5 3.89 0.14 24.41
C SER A 5 4.80 1.10 23.61
N ARG A 6 6.10 0.78 23.47
CA ARG A 6 7.20 1.69 23.04
C ARG A 6 8.05 1.11 21.86
N SER A 7 9.01 1.89 21.34
CA SER A 7 9.18 2.22 19.90
C SER A 7 10.64 2.59 19.44
N TYR A 8 11.09 2.23 18.21
CA TYR A 8 12.40 2.60 17.53
C TYR A 8 12.43 2.34 15.96
N THR A 9 13.43 2.83 15.17
CA THR A 9 13.73 2.49 13.71
C THR A 9 15.15 1.86 13.35
N LEU A 10 16.17 2.53 12.71
CA LEU A 10 17.57 2.01 12.48
C LEU A 10 18.63 3.08 12.01
N TYR A 11 19.94 3.07 12.42
CA TYR A 11 20.96 4.14 12.17
C TYR A 11 22.35 3.73 11.58
N ASN A 12 22.93 4.49 10.61
CA ASN A 12 24.36 4.51 10.22
C ASN A 12 24.80 5.88 9.57
N LYS A 13 25.96 6.44 9.95
CA LYS A 13 26.73 7.52 9.27
C LYS A 13 28.03 7.79 10.03
N GLU A 14 29.19 7.83 9.36
CA GLU A 14 30.43 8.40 9.93
C GLU A 14 31.23 9.16 8.86
N ASN A 15 31.08 10.47 8.81
CA ASN A 15 31.94 11.37 8.01
C ASN A 15 33.29 11.55 8.70
N GLU A 16 34.34 11.78 7.91
CA GLU A 16 35.18 12.97 8.17
C GLU A 16 35.80 13.47 6.87
N ILE A 17 35.62 14.76 6.59
CA ILE A 17 36.22 15.55 5.50
C ILE A 17 36.13 14.87 4.10
N ALA A 18 35.08 15.24 3.35
CA ALA A 18 34.79 14.87 1.95
C ALA A 18 34.04 13.53 1.65
N GLY A 19 33.43 12.85 2.64
CA GLY A 19 32.30 11.92 2.40
C GLY A 19 32.04 10.84 3.46
N LYS A 20 30.80 10.29 3.50
CA LYS A 20 30.35 8.91 3.93
C LYS A 20 28.85 8.78 4.37
N THR A 21 28.20 7.70 3.88
CA THR A 21 27.12 6.78 4.42
C THR A 21 25.90 7.29 5.24
N GLY A 22 24.81 6.48 5.42
CA GLY A 22 23.51 7.04 5.92
C GLY A 22 22.33 6.21 6.48
N VAL A 23 21.42 7.01 7.10
CA VAL A 23 19.98 6.90 7.58
C VAL A 23 19.73 6.33 9.02
N TYR A 24 18.67 6.73 9.79
CA TYR A 24 18.61 6.95 11.29
C TYR A 24 17.37 6.46 12.18
N LEU A 25 17.61 6.15 13.48
CA LEU A 25 16.77 5.49 14.55
C LEU A 25 16.26 6.49 15.63
N LYS A 26 15.25 7.35 15.36
CA LYS A 26 14.73 8.33 16.35
C LYS A 26 13.43 7.87 17.06
N ARG A 27 13.36 8.12 18.37
CA ARG A 27 12.22 7.77 19.26
C ARG A 27 11.34 9.00 19.53
N ARG A 28 10.01 8.80 19.60
CA ARG A 28 9.03 9.84 20.04
C ARG A 28 8.99 10.00 21.56
N SER A 29 8.91 11.24 22.06
CA SER A 29 8.44 11.57 23.42
C SER A 29 6.97 12.04 23.38
N THR A 30 6.39 12.30 24.55
CA THR A 30 4.98 12.69 24.76
C THR A 30 4.90 14.03 25.50
N GLY A 31 3.88 14.87 25.23
CA GLY A 31 3.75 16.28 25.69
C GLY A 31 3.80 16.50 27.22
N ILE A 32 3.80 17.74 27.73
CA ILE A 32 2.96 18.93 27.39
C ILE A 32 3.68 20.25 27.80
N LEU A 33 3.19 21.42 27.32
CA LEU A 33 3.41 22.84 27.75
C LEU A 33 4.53 23.72 27.10
N ASN A 34 4.08 24.54 26.14
CA ASN A 34 4.28 26.00 25.94
C ASN A 34 5.68 26.67 25.77
N PRO A 35 5.71 27.88 25.13
CA PRO A 35 6.78 28.23 24.20
C PRO A 35 7.68 29.39 24.63
N THR A 36 8.95 29.36 24.20
CA THR A 36 9.83 30.54 24.13
C THR A 36 11.06 30.29 23.25
N PHE A 37 11.46 31.32 22.49
CA PHE A 37 12.74 31.48 21.76
C PHE A 37 13.08 30.53 20.58
N GLU A 38 12.89 31.06 19.36
CA GLU A 38 13.98 31.12 18.36
C GLU A 38 15.15 31.98 18.92
N PRO A 39 16.42 31.87 18.45
CA PRO A 39 16.79 31.48 17.07
C PRO A 39 18.04 30.58 16.92
N GLU A 40 18.37 30.35 15.64
CA GLU A 40 19.72 30.00 15.11
C GLU A 40 20.33 28.60 15.33
N LEU A 41 21.19 28.26 14.36
CA LEU A 41 21.81 26.98 14.10
C LEU A 41 22.61 26.41 15.29
N THR A 42 22.57 25.09 15.48
CA THR A 42 23.79 24.26 15.68
C THR A 42 23.48 22.76 15.61
N ASP A 43 24.42 21.99 15.06
CA ASP A 43 24.40 20.51 15.08
C ASP A 43 24.41 19.97 16.52
N PHE A 44 23.70 18.86 16.75
CA PHE A 44 23.85 18.06 17.97
C PHE A 44 24.10 16.58 17.68
N VAL A 45 25.37 16.20 17.85
CA VAL A 45 25.94 14.85 17.76
C VAL A 45 25.96 14.22 19.15
N ILE A 46 25.65 12.92 19.29
CA ILE A 46 26.06 12.12 20.46
C ILE A 46 26.48 10.70 20.04
N ASP A 47 27.80 10.56 19.90
CA ASP A 47 28.70 9.53 20.44
C ASP A 47 28.29 8.04 20.56
N ALA A 48 29.22 7.17 20.15
CA ALA A 48 29.22 5.74 20.42
C ALA A 48 30.60 5.31 20.94
N THR A 49 30.76 5.24 22.26
CA THR A 49 32.04 4.85 22.88
C THR A 49 32.23 3.34 22.98
N TYR A 50 33.34 2.86 22.41
CA TYR A 50 33.95 1.58 22.76
C TYR A 50 34.43 1.60 24.21
N GLY A 51 33.95 0.67 25.05
CA GLY A 51 34.54 0.38 26.37
C GLY A 51 33.58 0.30 27.55
N GLY A 52 33.53 -0.87 28.20
CA GLY A 52 33.20 -1.00 29.63
C GLY A 52 31.73 -0.86 30.09
N ARG A 53 31.08 -2.00 30.40
CA ARG A 53 30.06 -2.21 31.47
C ARG A 53 29.03 -1.07 31.69
N GLN A 54 27.73 -1.17 31.39
CA GLN A 54 26.79 -2.24 31.73
C GLN A 54 25.51 -2.07 30.88
N GLN A 55 24.99 -3.15 30.29
CA GLN A 55 23.69 -3.11 29.61
C GLN A 55 22.53 -3.02 30.62
N SER A 56 21.72 -1.97 30.50
CA SER A 56 20.42 -1.92 31.16
C SER A 56 19.47 -2.92 30.49
N GLN A 57 19.10 -3.95 31.25
CA GLN A 57 18.23 -5.04 30.78
C GLN A 57 16.79 -4.53 30.62
N ASN A 58 16.18 -4.80 29.44
CA ASN A 58 14.78 -5.27 29.27
C ASN A 58 14.20 -4.93 27.88
N SER A 59 14.37 -5.83 26.90
CA SER A 59 13.31 -6.23 25.93
C SER A 59 13.81 -7.10 24.78
N THR A 60 15.13 -7.15 24.49
CA THR A 60 15.71 -8.17 23.62
C THR A 60 15.80 -9.52 24.34
N ARG A 61 14.71 -10.32 24.28
CA ARG A 61 14.81 -11.77 24.50
C ARG A 61 15.60 -12.38 23.34
N GLY A 62 16.93 -12.32 23.43
CA GLY A 62 17.82 -12.90 22.42
C GLY A 62 17.48 -14.38 22.17
N TYR A 63 17.73 -14.84 20.94
CA TYR A 63 17.64 -16.25 20.58
C TYR A 63 18.80 -17.01 21.26
N ASN A 64 18.71 -17.17 22.57
CA ASN A 64 19.68 -17.92 23.34
C ASN A 64 19.31 -19.40 23.23
N VAL A 65 20.13 -20.13 22.49
CA VAL A 65 20.14 -21.58 22.37
C VAL A 65 21.43 -22.05 23.02
N ASP A 66 21.36 -23.11 23.82
CA ASP A 66 22.51 -23.85 24.32
C ASP A 66 22.68 -25.20 23.60
N ASP A 67 21.66 -25.65 22.86
CA ASP A 67 21.62 -26.90 22.09
C ASP A 67 22.79 -27.04 21.07
N HIS A 68 23.46 -25.94 20.71
CA HIS A 68 24.68 -26.01 19.88
C HIS A 68 25.99 -26.24 20.64
N LYS A 69 26.01 -25.93 21.94
CA LYS A 69 27.17 -26.01 22.84
C LYS A 69 27.29 -27.35 23.57
N VAL A 70 26.15 -27.99 23.84
CA VAL A 70 26.10 -29.30 24.51
C VAL A 70 26.54 -30.44 23.59
N SER A 71 27.04 -31.54 24.18
CA SER A 71 27.43 -32.75 23.45
C SER A 71 26.19 -33.48 22.90
N LEU A 72 26.39 -34.29 21.86
CA LEU A 72 25.30 -35.06 21.24
C LEU A 72 24.59 -35.97 22.24
N GLU A 73 25.32 -36.62 23.14
CA GLU A 73 24.76 -37.47 24.21
C GLU A 73 23.78 -36.71 25.11
N THR A 74 24.14 -35.49 25.56
CA THR A 74 23.26 -34.63 26.36
C THR A 74 22.02 -34.20 25.57
N ILE A 75 22.13 -34.01 24.26
CA ILE A 75 21.00 -33.65 23.38
C ILE A 75 20.04 -34.83 23.23
N PHE A 76 20.54 -36.04 23.02
CA PHE A 76 19.74 -37.26 22.95
C PHE A 76 19.01 -37.54 24.27
N GLN A 77 19.67 -37.35 25.41
CA GLN A 77 19.04 -37.42 26.74
C GLN A 77 17.98 -36.32 26.95
N ARG A 78 18.26 -35.07 26.54
CA ARG A 78 17.36 -33.91 26.69
C ARG A 78 16.04 -34.07 25.90
N TYR A 79 16.08 -34.74 24.76
CA TYR A 79 14.93 -34.93 23.87
C TYR A 79 14.36 -36.36 23.84
N GLU A 80 14.86 -37.25 24.70
CA GLU A 80 14.42 -38.64 24.83
C GLU A 80 14.48 -39.42 23.50
N SER A 81 15.55 -39.23 22.71
CA SER A 81 15.70 -39.76 21.34
C SER A 81 16.96 -40.62 21.20
N HIS A 82 16.90 -41.69 20.39
CA HIS A 82 18.02 -42.63 20.22
C HIS A 82 18.84 -42.31 18.94
N PRO A 83 20.20 -42.32 18.96
CA PRO A 83 21.01 -41.83 17.84
C PRO A 83 20.82 -42.55 16.49
N ILE A 84 20.44 -43.83 16.52
CA ILE A 84 20.29 -44.69 15.33
C ILE A 84 18.82 -44.97 15.04
N GLU A 85 18.02 -45.21 16.08
CA GLU A 85 16.62 -45.61 15.94
C GLU A 85 15.65 -44.42 15.88
N GLY A 86 16.08 -43.23 16.30
CA GLY A 86 15.26 -42.04 16.38
C GLY A 86 14.26 -42.11 17.54
N LEU A 87 13.04 -41.65 17.27
CA LEU A 87 11.96 -41.56 18.28
C LEU A 87 10.97 -42.74 18.12
N SER A 88 10.46 -43.27 19.24
CA SER A 88 9.38 -44.26 19.23
C SER A 88 8.01 -43.62 18.97
N ALA A 89 7.01 -44.37 18.52
CA ALA A 89 5.67 -43.84 18.29
C ALA A 89 5.02 -43.24 19.56
N GLU A 90 5.36 -43.76 20.75
CA GLU A 90 4.96 -43.18 22.03
C GLU A 90 5.71 -41.89 22.35
N GLY A 91 7.03 -41.84 22.10
CA GLY A 91 7.84 -40.64 22.22
C GLY A 91 7.35 -39.51 21.29
N VAL A 92 6.96 -39.84 20.05
CA VAL A 92 6.34 -38.89 19.12
C VAL A 92 5.06 -38.30 19.71
N ARG A 93 4.15 -39.14 20.25
CA ARG A 93 2.91 -38.65 20.90
C ARG A 93 3.19 -37.77 22.11
N LYS A 94 4.16 -38.14 22.96
CA LYS A 94 4.57 -37.37 24.15
C LYS A 94 5.15 -36.01 23.77
N ASN A 95 6.06 -35.96 22.79
CA ASN A 95 6.67 -34.72 22.33
C ASN A 95 5.69 -33.84 21.53
N HIS A 96 4.78 -34.43 20.75
CA HIS A 96 3.68 -33.71 20.10
C HIS A 96 2.77 -33.02 21.12
N ALA A 97 2.38 -33.73 22.20
CA ALA A 97 1.56 -33.15 23.27
C ALA A 97 2.27 -32.05 24.07
N LYS A 98 3.61 -32.12 24.18
CA LYS A 98 4.44 -31.17 24.93
C LYS A 98 4.82 -29.91 24.16
N PHE A 99 5.16 -30.05 22.87
CA PHE A 99 5.70 -28.95 22.04
C PHE A 99 4.72 -28.45 20.97
N GLY A 100 3.65 -29.18 20.69
CA GLY A 100 2.70 -28.87 19.61
C GLY A 100 3.18 -29.31 18.22
N PRO A 101 2.36 -29.08 17.19
CA PRO A 101 2.68 -29.43 15.80
C PRO A 101 3.70 -28.46 15.19
N ASN A 102 4.39 -28.89 14.13
CA ASN A 102 5.34 -28.05 13.40
C ASN A 102 4.65 -27.12 12.39
N VAL A 103 3.79 -26.24 12.92
CA VAL A 103 3.02 -25.26 12.14
C VAL A 103 3.36 -23.86 12.62
N LEU A 104 3.61 -22.93 11.70
CA LEU A 104 3.60 -21.51 12.05
C LEU A 104 2.16 -21.08 12.31
N PHE A 105 1.82 -20.73 13.55
CA PHE A 105 0.46 -20.31 13.87
C PHE A 105 0.11 -19.06 13.04
N PRO A 106 -0.93 -19.11 12.20
CA PRO A 106 -1.38 -17.95 11.44
C PRO A 106 -1.88 -16.89 12.43
N PRO A 107 -1.75 -15.58 12.11
CA PRO A 107 -2.38 -14.54 12.90
C PRO A 107 -3.88 -14.82 13.02
N LYS A 108 -4.46 -14.56 14.20
CA LYS A 108 -5.89 -14.80 14.46
C LYS A 108 -6.72 -14.11 13.38
N LYS A 109 -7.42 -14.88 12.54
CA LYS A 109 -8.36 -14.31 11.56
C LYS A 109 -9.42 -13.52 12.31
N THR A 110 -9.62 -12.26 11.93
CA THR A 110 -10.85 -11.54 12.30
C THR A 110 -12.03 -12.24 11.63
N SER A 111 -13.17 -12.33 12.32
CA SER A 111 -14.36 -12.95 11.72
C SER A 111 -14.84 -12.13 10.52
N GLU A 112 -15.32 -12.81 9.48
CA GLU A 112 -15.76 -12.14 8.25
C GLU A 112 -16.92 -11.17 8.51
N ILE A 113 -17.76 -11.43 9.52
CA ILE A 113 -18.79 -10.50 10.00
C ILE A 113 -18.17 -9.21 10.55
N ILE A 114 -17.10 -9.29 11.36
CA ILE A 114 -16.41 -8.10 11.86
C ILE A 114 -15.77 -7.32 10.70
N LYS A 115 -15.25 -7.99 9.67
CA LYS A 115 -14.74 -7.30 8.47
C LYS A 115 -15.85 -6.61 7.68
N PHE A 116 -16.97 -7.30 7.44
CA PHE A 116 -18.15 -6.74 6.78
C PHE A 116 -18.67 -5.51 7.53
N VAL A 117 -18.91 -5.62 8.83
CA VAL A 117 -19.36 -4.51 9.70
C VAL A 117 -18.34 -3.37 9.68
N LYS A 118 -17.03 -3.68 9.75
CA LYS A 118 -15.97 -2.66 9.64
C LYS A 118 -16.02 -1.92 8.30
N ASN A 119 -16.24 -2.62 7.18
CA ASN A 119 -16.28 -2.03 5.85
C ASN A 119 -17.58 -1.23 5.61
N CYS A 120 -18.71 -1.68 6.16
CA CYS A 120 -20.00 -0.97 6.13
C CYS A 120 -20.07 0.25 7.05
N LEU A 121 -19.32 0.29 8.16
CA LEU A 121 -19.39 1.37 9.15
C LEU A 121 -18.21 2.35 9.18
N LEU A 122 -17.03 2.05 8.61
CA LEU A 122 -15.84 2.92 8.76
C LEU A 122 -15.40 3.69 7.50
N GLY A 123 -14.99 4.94 7.72
CA GLY A 123 -14.66 5.92 6.71
C GLY A 123 -15.91 6.61 6.14
N LEU A 124 -15.98 6.82 4.82
CA LEU A 124 -17.05 7.63 4.21
C LEU A 124 -18.46 7.09 4.47
N ASN A 125 -18.61 5.77 4.57
CA ASN A 125 -19.89 5.13 4.86
C ASN A 125 -20.45 5.60 6.22
N LEU A 126 -19.58 5.92 7.20
CA LEU A 126 -20.00 6.49 8.49
C LEU A 126 -20.69 7.84 8.33
N LEU A 127 -20.15 8.71 7.46
CA LEU A 127 -20.71 10.03 7.19
C LEU A 127 -22.10 9.90 6.55
N PHE A 128 -22.27 8.98 5.61
CA PHE A 128 -23.58 8.70 5.02
C PHE A 128 -24.57 8.04 6.00
N TRP A 129 -24.11 7.18 6.93
CA TRP A 129 -24.96 6.70 8.03
C TRP A 129 -25.44 7.87 8.91
N ILE A 130 -24.55 8.79 9.26
CA ILE A 130 -24.90 9.99 10.05
C ILE A 130 -25.89 10.87 9.29
N CYS A 131 -25.66 11.15 8.00
CA CYS A 131 -26.57 11.93 7.16
C CYS A 131 -27.95 11.26 7.04
N GLY A 132 -28.02 9.96 6.75
CA GLY A 132 -29.29 9.23 6.64
C GLY A 132 -30.07 9.20 7.95
N ILE A 133 -29.39 8.99 9.09
CA ILE A 133 -30.01 9.05 10.43
C ILE A 133 -30.48 10.47 10.73
N LEU A 134 -29.68 11.50 10.42
CA LEU A 134 -30.04 12.90 10.66
C LEU A 134 -31.27 13.33 9.83
N SER A 135 -31.36 12.93 8.56
CA SER A 135 -32.53 13.17 7.72
C SER A 135 -33.80 12.51 8.28
N LEU A 136 -33.69 11.28 8.79
CA LEU A 136 -34.81 10.61 9.47
C LEU A 136 -35.19 11.31 10.79
N VAL A 137 -34.23 11.82 11.55
CA VAL A 137 -34.50 12.60 12.77
C VAL A 137 -35.19 13.93 12.43
N VAL A 138 -34.77 14.63 11.37
CA VAL A 138 -35.42 15.85 10.88
C VAL A 138 -36.87 15.57 10.46
N TYR A 139 -37.10 14.49 9.71
CA TYR A 139 -38.46 14.06 9.36
C TYR A 139 -39.31 13.75 10.62
N VAL A 140 -38.77 13.04 11.62
CA VAL A 140 -39.49 12.76 12.88
C VAL A 140 -39.79 14.05 13.65
N VAL A 141 -38.91 15.05 13.65
CA VAL A 141 -39.19 16.35 14.26
C VAL A 141 -40.30 17.08 13.48
N GLN A 142 -40.21 17.15 12.15
CA GLN A 142 -41.22 17.77 11.28
C GLN A 142 -42.60 17.14 11.47
N TYR A 143 -42.67 15.80 11.54
CA TYR A 143 -43.90 15.05 11.83
C TYR A 143 -44.53 15.39 13.20
N LEU A 144 -43.73 15.80 14.19
CA LEU A 144 -44.18 16.16 15.54
C LEU A 144 -44.48 17.65 15.73
N THR A 145 -43.89 18.54 14.90
CA THR A 145 -44.02 20.01 15.06
C THR A 145 -44.84 20.70 13.99
N VAL A 146 -45.13 20.05 12.85
CA VAL A 146 -45.82 20.64 11.69
C VAL A 146 -47.18 19.97 11.46
N GLU A 147 -48.19 20.80 11.18
CA GLU A 147 -49.57 20.38 10.87
C GLU A 147 -49.62 19.60 9.54
N GLU A 148 -50.71 18.86 9.31
CA GLU A 148 -50.75 17.82 8.26
C GLU A 148 -50.69 18.34 6.82
N GLU A 149 -51.06 19.59 6.55
CA GLU A 149 -51.09 20.15 5.19
C GLU A 149 -49.71 20.61 4.67
N ASP A 150 -48.73 20.87 5.55
CA ASP A 150 -47.38 21.38 5.20
C ASP A 150 -46.25 20.32 5.41
N ARG A 151 -46.58 19.03 5.29
CA ARG A 151 -45.61 17.93 5.50
C ARG A 151 -44.91 17.50 4.21
N ASP A 152 -43.62 17.80 4.10
CA ASP A 152 -42.75 17.29 3.03
C ASP A 152 -42.11 15.95 3.42
N ASP A 153 -42.49 14.87 2.73
CA ASP A 153 -41.90 13.53 2.89
C ASP A 153 -40.48 13.40 2.31
N ASP A 154 -39.96 14.43 1.64
CA ASP A 154 -38.64 14.43 0.98
C ASP A 154 -37.49 14.04 1.92
N ASN A 155 -37.58 14.43 3.20
CA ASN A 155 -36.61 14.06 4.23
C ASN A 155 -36.62 12.55 4.56
N LEU A 156 -37.79 11.90 4.49
CA LEU A 156 -37.95 10.45 4.66
C LEU A 156 -37.37 9.69 3.47
N TYR A 157 -37.73 10.09 2.24
CA TYR A 157 -37.20 9.46 1.01
C TYR A 157 -35.69 9.64 0.89
N SER A 158 -35.16 10.82 1.23
CA SER A 158 -33.72 11.10 1.25
C SER A 158 -32.98 10.24 2.29
N GLY A 159 -33.52 10.15 3.51
CA GLY A 159 -32.96 9.33 4.58
C GLY A 159 -32.89 7.85 4.20
N ILE A 160 -33.99 7.26 3.73
CA ILE A 160 -34.06 5.86 3.30
C ILE A 160 -33.12 5.59 2.12
N SER A 161 -33.10 6.48 1.11
CA SER A 161 -32.25 6.32 -0.08
C SER A 161 -30.76 6.30 0.28
N LEU A 162 -30.31 7.18 1.19
CA LEU A 162 -28.93 7.18 1.68
C LEU A 162 -28.58 5.86 2.39
N LEU A 163 -29.46 5.33 3.25
CA LEU A 163 -29.22 4.06 3.93
C LEU A 163 -29.10 2.88 2.94
N VAL A 164 -29.93 2.83 1.90
CA VAL A 164 -29.87 1.81 0.84
C VAL A 164 -28.55 1.91 0.05
N VAL A 165 -28.15 3.13 -0.35
CA VAL A 165 -26.89 3.36 -1.07
C VAL A 165 -25.69 2.90 -0.24
N VAL A 166 -25.66 3.17 1.06
CA VAL A 166 -24.58 2.74 1.97
C VAL A 166 -24.50 1.22 2.09
N LEU A 167 -25.64 0.53 2.20
CA LEU A 167 -25.67 -0.94 2.25
C LEU A 167 -25.14 -1.56 0.95
N VAL A 168 -25.55 -1.04 -0.21
CA VAL A 168 -25.06 -1.52 -1.52
C VAL A 168 -23.56 -1.26 -1.68
N ALA A 169 -23.08 -0.06 -1.33
CA ALA A 169 -21.67 0.30 -1.38
C ALA A 169 -20.82 -0.54 -0.42
N GLY A 170 -21.31 -0.80 0.80
CA GLY A 170 -20.67 -1.66 1.79
C GLY A 170 -20.54 -3.12 1.31
N CYS A 171 -21.61 -3.68 0.74
CA CYS A 171 -21.61 -5.01 0.13
C CYS A 171 -20.59 -5.13 -1.02
N PHE A 172 -20.54 -4.13 -1.91
CA PHE A 172 -19.59 -4.12 -3.03
C PHE A 172 -18.13 -4.00 -2.56
N SER A 173 -17.87 -3.13 -1.58
CA SER A 173 -16.55 -2.96 -0.96
C SER A 173 -16.06 -4.24 -0.27
N TYR A 174 -16.93 -4.91 0.49
CA TYR A 174 -16.64 -6.21 1.11
C TYR A 174 -16.38 -7.30 0.07
N TYR A 175 -17.13 -7.33 -1.04
CA TYR A 175 -16.91 -8.31 -2.11
C TYR A 175 -15.52 -8.19 -2.74
N GLN A 176 -15.01 -6.96 -2.94
CA GLN A 176 -13.65 -6.73 -3.44
C GLN A 176 -12.58 -7.23 -2.45
N GLU A 177 -12.73 -6.91 -1.16
CA GLU A 177 -11.82 -7.32 -0.08
C GLU A 177 -11.79 -8.85 0.10
N PHE A 178 -12.97 -9.49 0.03
CA PHE A 178 -13.12 -10.94 0.08
C PHE A 178 -12.44 -11.64 -1.11
N LYS A 179 -12.62 -11.11 -2.33
CA LYS A 179 -11.98 -11.65 -3.54
C LYS A 179 -10.46 -11.62 -3.44
N SER A 180 -9.88 -10.51 -2.95
CA SER A 180 -8.44 -10.37 -2.74
C SER A 180 -7.93 -11.38 -1.68
N SER A 181 -8.62 -11.45 -0.55
CA SER A 181 -8.28 -12.35 0.56
C SER A 181 -8.28 -13.83 0.16
N LYS A 182 -9.26 -14.26 -0.64
CA LYS A 182 -9.41 -15.65 -1.09
C LYS A 182 -8.27 -16.11 -2.00
N ILE A 183 -7.77 -15.21 -2.86
CA ILE A 183 -6.61 -15.49 -3.73
C ILE A 183 -5.36 -15.73 -2.87
N MET A 184 -5.09 -14.85 -1.91
CA MET A 184 -3.96 -14.99 -0.97
C MET A 184 -4.03 -16.29 -0.14
N GLU A 185 -5.23 -16.74 0.23
CA GLU A 185 -5.40 -18.01 0.95
C GLU A 185 -5.11 -19.23 0.08
N SER A 186 -5.50 -19.22 -1.21
CA SER A 186 -5.22 -20.33 -2.13
C SER A 186 -3.73 -20.58 -2.41
N PHE A 187 -2.87 -19.57 -2.24
CA PHE A 187 -1.41 -19.75 -2.33
C PHE A 187 -0.82 -20.52 -1.13
N LYS A 188 -1.46 -20.49 0.03
CA LYS A 188 -0.95 -21.15 1.25
C LYS A 188 -1.12 -22.67 1.23
N THR A 189 -2.12 -23.16 0.49
CA THR A 189 -2.41 -24.60 0.36
C THR A 189 -1.60 -25.32 -0.71
N MET A 190 -0.86 -24.59 -1.56
CA MET A 190 -0.05 -25.18 -2.64
C MET A 190 1.37 -25.61 -2.22
N MET A 191 1.66 -25.67 -0.91
CA MET A 191 2.98 -26.05 -0.40
C MET A 191 2.94 -27.13 0.72
N PRO A 192 2.45 -28.35 0.46
CA PRO A 192 2.85 -29.51 1.25
C PRO A 192 4.27 -29.93 0.81
N ALA A 193 5.23 -29.81 1.73
CA ALA A 193 6.48 -30.55 1.63
C ALA A 193 6.38 -31.76 2.57
N ASN A 194 6.82 -32.92 2.10
CA ASN A 194 7.08 -34.07 2.95
C ASN A 194 8.54 -34.03 3.41
N ALA A 195 8.84 -34.69 4.53
CA ALA A 195 10.20 -34.85 5.05
C ALA A 195 10.47 -36.31 5.42
N ILE A 196 11.74 -36.72 5.30
CA ILE A 196 12.18 -38.07 5.66
C ILE A 196 12.69 -38.02 7.11
N VAL A 197 12.01 -38.76 7.99
CA VAL A 197 12.38 -38.91 9.40
C VAL A 197 12.76 -40.36 9.74
N TRP A 198 13.61 -40.51 10.74
CA TRP A 198 13.95 -41.80 11.34
C TRP A 198 13.13 -42.01 12.61
N ARG A 199 12.28 -43.05 12.59
CA ARG A 199 11.44 -43.49 13.72
C ARG A 199 11.50 -45.02 13.81
N GLU A 200 11.72 -45.55 15.01
CA GLU A 200 11.84 -46.99 15.29
C GLU A 200 12.83 -47.72 14.33
N GLY A 201 13.96 -47.08 14.03
CA GLY A 201 15.01 -47.60 13.14
C GLY A 201 14.66 -47.61 11.65
N ARG A 202 13.50 -47.08 11.25
CA ARG A 202 13.03 -47.03 9.86
C ARG A 202 12.98 -45.60 9.33
N ARG A 203 13.25 -45.44 8.04
CA ARG A 203 13.01 -44.19 7.32
C ARG A 203 11.51 -44.13 6.98
N VAL A 204 10.84 -43.08 7.44
CA VAL A 204 9.42 -42.84 7.19
C VAL A 204 9.28 -41.46 6.57
N GLU A 205 8.52 -41.36 5.48
CA GLU A 205 8.13 -40.09 4.90
C GLU A 205 6.91 -39.55 5.66
N VAL A 206 7.02 -38.34 6.19
CA VAL A 206 6.03 -37.72 7.08
C VAL A 206 5.78 -36.29 6.61
N ASP A 207 4.52 -35.85 6.66
CA ASP A 207 4.14 -34.46 6.40
C ASP A 207 4.87 -33.51 7.37
N VAL A 208 5.37 -32.38 6.85
CA VAL A 208 6.21 -31.46 7.64
C VAL A 208 5.53 -30.95 8.91
N ASN A 209 4.19 -30.86 8.97
CA ASN A 209 3.45 -30.41 10.15
C ASN A 209 3.46 -31.45 11.29
N ALA A 210 3.70 -32.73 10.98
CA ALA A 210 3.72 -33.86 11.91
C ALA A 210 5.15 -34.25 12.39
N ILE A 211 6.14 -33.43 12.09
CA ILE A 211 7.48 -33.46 12.72
C ILE A 211 7.37 -32.95 14.16
N VAL A 212 8.08 -33.59 15.08
CA VAL A 212 8.17 -33.17 16.48
C VAL A 212 9.61 -32.93 16.91
N VAL A 213 9.78 -32.21 18.03
CA VAL A 213 11.07 -32.12 18.71
C VAL A 213 11.54 -33.53 19.10
N GLY A 214 12.80 -33.85 18.83
CA GLY A 214 13.40 -35.16 19.05
C GLY A 214 13.39 -36.10 17.84
N ASP A 215 12.63 -35.81 16.77
CA ASP A 215 12.76 -36.55 15.51
C ASP A 215 14.15 -36.36 14.90
N ILE A 216 14.69 -37.42 14.28
CA ILE A 216 15.91 -37.33 13.46
C ILE A 216 15.49 -37.19 12.00
N VAL A 217 15.76 -36.02 11.40
CA VAL A 217 15.46 -35.69 10.01
C VAL A 217 16.68 -35.95 9.14
N GLU A 218 16.46 -36.52 7.96
CA GLU A 218 17.46 -36.66 6.89
C GLU A 218 17.21 -35.55 5.85
N ILE A 219 18.24 -34.76 5.53
CA ILE A 219 18.19 -33.65 4.57
C ILE A 219 19.16 -33.91 3.41
N LYS A 220 18.71 -33.65 2.17
CA LYS A 220 19.47 -33.89 0.93
C LYS A 220 19.53 -32.62 0.07
N TYR A 221 20.38 -32.65 -0.94
CA TYR A 221 20.46 -31.64 -1.98
C TYR A 221 19.07 -31.27 -2.54
N GLY A 222 18.75 -29.97 -2.56
CA GLY A 222 17.48 -29.45 -3.06
C GLY A 222 16.35 -29.38 -2.02
N ASP A 223 16.47 -30.06 -0.87
CA ASP A 223 15.45 -30.02 0.16
C ASP A 223 15.38 -28.66 0.87
N ARG A 224 14.16 -28.25 1.25
CA ARG A 224 13.96 -27.18 2.23
C ARG A 224 13.94 -27.74 3.63
N VAL A 225 14.68 -27.10 4.52
CA VAL A 225 14.85 -27.55 5.90
C VAL A 225 13.52 -27.36 6.67
N PRO A 226 12.92 -28.45 7.21
CA PRO A 226 11.53 -28.44 7.65
C PRO A 226 11.31 -27.98 9.10
N ALA A 227 12.36 -27.91 9.90
CA ALA A 227 12.36 -27.43 11.29
C ALA A 227 13.76 -26.91 11.67
N ASP A 228 13.95 -26.38 12.87
CA ASP A 228 15.29 -26.04 13.36
C ASP A 228 16.00 -27.34 13.80
N ILE A 229 17.13 -27.65 13.15
CA ILE A 229 17.84 -28.94 13.23
C ILE A 229 19.26 -28.78 13.79
N ARG A 230 19.62 -29.70 14.68
CA ARG A 230 20.97 -29.92 15.19
C ARG A 230 21.65 -31.06 14.43
N LEU A 231 22.77 -30.79 13.76
CA LEU A 231 23.47 -31.82 12.98
C LEU A 231 24.10 -32.91 13.87
N ILE A 232 23.94 -34.17 13.44
CA ILE A 232 24.55 -35.38 14.01
C ILE A 232 25.61 -35.93 13.05
N GLN A 233 25.29 -35.96 11.74
CA GLN A 233 26.16 -36.39 10.66
C GLN A 233 25.99 -35.44 9.47
N CYS A 234 27.08 -35.11 8.77
CA CYS A 234 27.02 -34.29 7.55
C CYS A 234 28.13 -34.68 6.59
N GLU A 235 27.79 -34.79 5.30
CA GLU A 235 28.70 -35.14 4.22
C GLU A 235 28.63 -34.05 3.15
N GLY A 236 29.66 -33.19 3.09
CA GLY A 236 29.73 -32.08 2.14
C GLY A 236 28.67 -30.98 2.31
N LEU A 237 27.92 -30.98 3.41
CA LEU A 237 26.71 -30.17 3.57
C LEU A 237 26.97 -28.65 3.47
N LYS A 238 26.29 -28.00 2.52
CA LYS A 238 26.19 -26.53 2.40
C LYS A 238 24.73 -26.09 2.38
N VAL A 239 24.43 -24.98 3.04
CA VAL A 239 23.07 -24.46 3.23
C VAL A 239 23.00 -22.99 2.83
N ASP A 240 21.96 -22.62 2.09
CA ASP A 240 21.65 -21.22 1.77
C ASP A 240 20.91 -20.57 2.94
N ASN A 241 21.54 -19.57 3.53
CA ASN A 241 21.00 -18.75 4.61
C ASN A 241 20.33 -17.45 4.11
N SER A 242 20.15 -17.24 2.81
CA SER A 242 19.51 -16.04 2.24
C SER A 242 18.15 -15.72 2.87
N SER A 243 17.36 -16.76 3.20
CA SER A 243 16.10 -16.67 3.96
C SER A 243 16.20 -16.04 5.36
N LEU A 244 17.41 -15.92 5.91
CA LEU A 244 17.72 -15.61 7.32
C LEU A 244 18.65 -14.40 7.47
N THR A 245 19.74 -14.36 6.68
CA THR A 245 20.73 -13.29 6.66
C THR A 245 20.59 -12.37 5.46
N GLY A 246 19.94 -12.82 4.38
CA GLY A 246 19.84 -12.12 3.09
C GLY A 246 21.05 -12.30 2.16
N GLU A 247 22.16 -12.83 2.69
CA GLU A 247 23.34 -13.18 1.91
C GLU A 247 23.10 -14.49 1.13
N SER A 248 23.47 -14.50 -0.16
CA SER A 248 23.25 -15.66 -1.04
C SER A 248 24.43 -16.64 -1.11
N GLU A 249 25.46 -16.47 -0.27
CA GLU A 249 26.64 -17.34 -0.27
C GLU A 249 26.38 -18.63 0.52
N PRO A 250 26.54 -19.84 -0.08
CA PRO A 250 26.25 -21.09 0.60
C PRO A 250 27.20 -21.35 1.78
N GLN A 251 26.64 -21.42 2.99
CA GLN A 251 27.41 -21.61 4.22
C GLN A 251 27.67 -23.10 4.48
N LYS A 252 28.94 -23.46 4.70
CA LYS A 252 29.36 -24.83 4.99
C LYS A 252 28.95 -25.22 6.41
N ARG A 253 28.39 -26.42 6.57
CA ARG A 253 27.93 -26.95 7.85
C ARG A 253 28.78 -28.15 8.30
N THR A 254 28.96 -28.30 9.61
CA THR A 254 29.75 -29.37 10.25
C THR A 254 29.08 -29.83 11.54
N VAL A 255 29.37 -31.03 12.06
CA VAL A 255 28.82 -31.49 13.36
C VAL A 255 29.43 -30.72 14.56
N LEU A 256 30.71 -30.33 14.45
CA LEU A 256 31.45 -29.66 15.52
C LEU A 256 31.00 -28.22 15.75
N TYR A 257 31.10 -27.77 17.00
CA TYR A 257 30.81 -26.41 17.43
C TYR A 257 31.91 -25.45 16.98
N SER A 258 31.51 -24.34 16.35
CA SER A 258 32.42 -23.28 15.90
C SER A 258 32.25 -21.98 16.68
N ASP A 259 31.02 -21.47 16.84
CA ASP A 259 30.78 -20.14 17.40
C ASP A 259 29.77 -20.10 18.57
N LYS A 260 29.95 -19.12 19.45
CA LYS A 260 29.04 -18.80 20.56
C LYS A 260 27.67 -18.34 20.05
N ASN A 261 27.62 -17.60 18.94
CA ASN A 261 26.38 -17.15 18.30
C ASN A 261 25.69 -18.34 17.59
N PRO A 262 24.43 -18.68 17.96
CA PRO A 262 23.69 -19.74 17.28
C PRO A 262 23.53 -19.55 15.77
N MET A 263 23.52 -18.31 15.26
CA MET A 263 23.32 -18.06 13.82
C MET A 263 24.54 -18.44 12.97
N GLU A 264 25.73 -18.18 13.49
CA GLU A 264 27.02 -18.36 12.81
C GLU A 264 27.62 -19.76 13.03
N THR A 265 27.20 -20.47 14.09
CA THR A 265 27.71 -21.81 14.35
C THR A 265 27.40 -22.78 13.21
N SER A 266 28.40 -23.54 12.76
CA SER A 266 28.29 -24.42 11.59
C SER A 266 27.45 -25.68 11.83
N ASN A 267 27.04 -25.93 13.07
CA ASN A 267 26.37 -27.16 13.52
C ASN A 267 24.88 -27.02 13.88
N LEU A 268 24.27 -25.91 13.46
CA LEU A 268 22.82 -25.72 13.40
C LEU A 268 22.38 -25.46 11.95
N VAL A 269 21.15 -25.88 11.63
CA VAL A 269 20.48 -25.61 10.37
C VAL A 269 19.06 -25.14 10.66
N PHE A 270 18.61 -24.08 9.99
CA PHE A 270 17.40 -23.34 10.35
C PHE A 270 16.21 -23.64 9.45
N PHE A 271 15.01 -23.58 10.02
CA PHE A 271 13.77 -23.66 9.25
C PHE A 271 13.73 -22.64 8.10
N SER A 272 13.23 -23.05 6.93
CA SER A 272 13.16 -22.24 5.70
C SER A 272 14.50 -21.94 5.00
N THR A 273 15.62 -22.51 5.46
CA THR A 273 16.86 -22.56 4.66
C THR A 273 16.81 -23.69 3.63
N SER A 274 17.58 -23.59 2.55
CA SER A 274 17.60 -24.60 1.47
C SER A 274 18.97 -25.29 1.41
N VAL A 275 18.99 -26.60 1.20
CA VAL A 275 20.25 -27.37 1.09
C VAL A 275 20.80 -27.23 -0.33
N VAL A 276 21.98 -26.62 -0.45
CA VAL A 276 22.62 -26.31 -1.74
C VAL A 276 23.56 -27.43 -2.18
N GLU A 277 24.24 -28.10 -1.26
CA GLU A 277 25.14 -29.23 -1.57
C GLU A 277 25.17 -30.24 -0.41
N GLY A 278 25.50 -31.49 -0.73
CA GLY A 278 25.74 -32.55 0.25
C GLY A 278 24.47 -33.16 0.85
N SER A 279 24.65 -33.86 1.96
CA SER A 279 23.56 -34.42 2.76
C SER A 279 23.87 -34.38 4.26
N GLY A 280 22.85 -34.52 5.09
CA GLY A 280 23.02 -34.56 6.53
C GLY A 280 21.88 -35.26 7.27
N LYS A 281 22.17 -35.66 8.50
CA LYS A 281 21.19 -36.11 9.49
C LYS A 281 21.30 -35.22 10.71
N GLY A 282 20.16 -34.87 11.29
CA GLY A 282 20.13 -34.08 12.51
C GLY A 282 18.85 -34.24 13.31
N ILE A 283 18.95 -33.95 14.60
CA ILE A 283 17.82 -33.98 15.54
C ILE A 283 17.10 -32.63 15.55
N VAL A 284 15.77 -32.67 15.47
CA VAL A 284 14.93 -31.47 15.56
C VAL A 284 14.90 -30.97 17.00
N TYR A 285 15.39 -29.75 17.24
CA TYR A 285 15.41 -29.16 18.58
C TYR A 285 14.28 -28.14 18.78
N ARG A 286 13.74 -27.53 17.71
CA ARG A 286 12.58 -26.63 17.75
C ARG A 286 11.69 -26.76 16.49
N VAL A 287 10.39 -26.62 16.70
CA VAL A 287 9.33 -26.71 15.67
C VAL A 287 8.43 -25.46 15.67
N GLY A 288 7.76 -25.19 14.54
CA GLY A 288 6.75 -24.13 14.39
C GLY A 288 7.21 -22.75 14.86
N ASP A 289 6.36 -22.07 15.63
CA ASP A 289 6.65 -20.77 16.28
C ASP A 289 7.86 -20.79 17.24
N GLY A 290 8.34 -21.98 17.63
CA GLY A 290 9.55 -22.13 18.43
C GLY A 290 10.84 -21.84 17.66
N THR A 291 10.86 -22.10 16.34
CA THR A 291 12.01 -21.94 15.45
C THR A 291 12.55 -20.50 15.41
N PHE A 292 13.78 -20.30 14.93
CA PHE A 292 14.33 -18.95 14.74
C PHE A 292 13.40 -18.10 13.89
N MET A 293 12.97 -18.65 12.75
CA MET A 293 12.06 -17.97 11.82
C MET A 293 10.65 -17.79 12.38
N GLY A 294 10.18 -18.72 13.20
CA GLY A 294 8.88 -18.66 13.88
C GLY A 294 8.82 -17.61 15.00
N ARG A 295 9.95 -17.30 15.64
CA ARG A 295 10.07 -16.17 16.59
C ARG A 295 10.26 -14.84 15.86
N ASN A 296 11.13 -14.83 14.85
CA ASN A 296 11.44 -13.65 14.04
C ASN A 296 10.54 -13.60 12.79
N LYS A 297 9.22 -13.78 12.99
CA LYS A 297 8.18 -13.69 11.93
C LYS A 297 8.18 -12.34 11.20
N PHE A 298 8.76 -11.31 11.81
CA PHE A 298 8.92 -9.97 11.27
C PHE A 298 10.37 -9.54 11.42
N GLN A 299 11.09 -9.37 10.30
CA GLN A 299 12.49 -8.93 10.28
C GLN A 299 12.72 -7.94 9.14
N VAL A 300 13.57 -6.94 9.40
CA VAL A 300 14.08 -5.99 8.41
C VAL A 300 15.58 -6.21 8.31
N SER A 301 16.09 -6.36 7.10
CA SER A 301 17.52 -6.44 6.79
C SER A 301 17.88 -5.37 5.76
N ILE A 302 19.10 -4.85 5.85
CA ILE A 302 19.63 -3.80 4.99
C ILE A 302 20.85 -4.38 4.29
N HIS A 303 20.86 -4.34 2.96
CA HIS A 303 21.89 -4.92 2.11
C HIS A 303 22.55 -3.85 1.26
N ASP A 304 23.85 -4.01 1.00
CA ASP A 304 24.52 -3.20 -0.01
C ASP A 304 24.17 -3.71 -1.41
N THR A 305 23.92 -2.80 -2.34
CA THR A 305 23.66 -3.15 -3.74
C THR A 305 24.97 -3.58 -4.40
N LYS A 306 24.96 -4.68 -5.16
CA LYS A 306 26.19 -5.23 -5.78
C LYS A 306 26.81 -4.34 -6.87
N ASP A 307 26.06 -3.35 -7.36
CA ASP A 307 26.57 -2.33 -8.27
C ASP A 307 27.26 -1.20 -7.50
N ILE A 308 28.58 -1.07 -7.67
CA ILE A 308 29.44 -0.05 -7.05
C ILE A 308 28.98 1.39 -7.40
N SER A 309 28.20 1.55 -8.47
CA SER A 309 27.64 2.82 -8.93
C SER A 309 26.31 3.21 -8.27
N ASP A 310 25.68 2.35 -7.47
CA ASP A 310 24.40 2.64 -6.81
C ASP A 310 24.58 2.77 -5.28
N PRO A 311 24.58 4.00 -4.72
CA PRO A 311 24.80 4.22 -3.29
C PRO A 311 23.57 3.89 -2.42
N ARG A 312 22.53 3.25 -2.98
CA ARG A 312 21.30 2.90 -2.27
C ARG A 312 21.42 1.55 -1.59
N TYR A 313 20.97 1.50 -0.34
CA TYR A 313 20.81 0.27 0.42
C TYR A 313 19.53 -0.46 0.01
N LEU A 314 19.63 -1.76 -0.27
CA LEU A 314 18.52 -2.65 -0.56
C LEU A 314 17.90 -3.15 0.77
N LEU A 315 16.74 -2.61 1.11
CA LEU A 315 16.03 -2.95 2.35
C LEU A 315 15.06 -4.12 2.12
N VAL A 316 15.38 -5.30 2.67
CA VAL A 316 14.60 -6.53 2.50
C VAL A 316 13.85 -6.84 3.80
N MET A 317 12.51 -6.92 3.72
CA MET A 317 11.64 -7.20 4.86
C MET A 317 10.93 -8.55 4.72
N LYS A 318 10.83 -9.26 5.85
CA LYS A 318 10.12 -10.54 5.97
C LYS A 318 8.89 -10.36 6.86
N GLY A 319 7.71 -10.64 6.32
CA GLY A 319 6.42 -10.61 7.03
C GLY A 319 5.70 -9.24 7.09
N ALA A 320 4.36 -9.27 7.14
CA ALA A 320 3.43 -8.12 7.19
C ALA A 320 3.49 -7.16 5.97
N PRO A 321 3.01 -7.57 4.78
CA PRO A 321 2.90 -6.68 3.62
C PRO A 321 2.07 -5.42 3.88
N GLU A 322 1.07 -5.48 4.77
CA GLU A 322 0.26 -4.32 5.16
C GLU A 322 1.06 -3.16 5.76
N ARG A 323 2.24 -3.41 6.35
CA ARG A 323 3.14 -2.36 6.87
C ARG A 323 4.09 -1.77 5.83
N VAL A 324 4.19 -2.38 4.65
CA VAL A 324 4.98 -1.87 3.53
C VAL A 324 4.22 -0.75 2.79
N VAL A 325 2.89 -0.77 2.86
CA VAL A 325 2.00 0.26 2.28
C VAL A 325 2.15 1.63 2.97
N ASP A 326 2.61 1.66 4.22
CA ASP A 326 2.94 2.92 4.92
C ASP A 326 4.35 3.46 4.58
N MET A 327 5.15 2.70 3.81
CA MET A 327 6.49 3.09 3.34
C MET A 327 6.60 3.06 1.80
N SER A 328 5.48 2.98 1.08
CA SER A 328 5.48 2.94 -0.38
C SER A 328 5.62 4.32 -1.02
N THR A 329 6.21 4.35 -2.22
CA THR A 329 6.14 5.48 -3.16
C THR A 329 4.70 5.86 -3.51
N ALA A 330 3.74 4.96 -3.28
CA ALA A 330 2.31 5.24 -3.34
C ALA A 330 1.74 5.62 -1.96
N ALA A 331 0.84 6.61 -1.93
CA ALA A 331 0.11 7.03 -0.73
C ALA A 331 -1.40 7.09 -0.97
N VAL A 332 -2.20 6.53 -0.06
CA VAL A 332 -3.66 6.68 -0.09
C VAL A 332 -4.09 7.71 0.94
N VAL A 333 -4.58 8.87 0.48
CA VAL A 333 -5.07 9.95 1.34
C VAL A 333 -6.58 9.93 1.34
N THR A 334 -7.18 9.78 2.52
CA THR A 334 -8.64 9.79 2.68
C THR A 334 -9.14 11.20 3.01
N GLY A 335 -10.34 11.55 2.54
CA GLY A 335 -10.98 12.85 2.81
C GLY A 335 -10.93 13.33 4.26
N PRO A 336 -11.22 12.49 5.28
CA PRO A 336 -11.09 12.89 6.69
C PRO A 336 -9.65 13.23 7.08
N ARG A 337 -8.66 12.44 6.65
CA ARG A 337 -7.24 12.68 6.94
C ARG A 337 -6.76 13.98 6.27
N LEU A 338 -7.27 14.30 5.10
CA LEU A 338 -7.01 15.54 4.37
C LEU A 338 -7.60 16.78 5.05
N ALA A 339 -8.73 16.65 5.75
CA ALA A 339 -9.32 17.75 6.54
C ALA A 339 -8.53 18.06 7.82
N GLU A 340 -7.71 17.11 8.29
CA GLU A 340 -6.80 17.25 9.44
C GLU A 340 -5.37 17.67 9.03
N MET A 341 -5.06 17.72 7.73
CA MET A 341 -3.74 18.12 7.22
C MET A 341 -3.63 19.64 7.09
N GLU A 342 -2.52 20.19 7.58
CA GLU A 342 -2.15 21.57 7.25
C GLU A 342 -1.69 21.69 5.78
N PRO A 343 -1.82 22.87 5.13
CA PRO A 343 -1.48 23.02 3.71
C PRO A 343 -0.05 22.63 3.34
N HIS A 344 0.90 22.80 4.26
CA HIS A 344 2.30 22.42 4.06
C HIS A 344 2.51 20.90 4.13
N GLU A 345 1.81 20.19 5.02
CA GLU A 345 1.87 18.72 5.10
C GLU A 345 1.30 18.07 3.84
N LEU A 346 0.27 18.69 3.24
CA LEU A 346 -0.28 18.25 1.96
C LEU A 346 0.70 18.51 0.80
N ASP A 347 1.36 19.67 0.77
CA ASP A 347 2.37 19.97 -0.25
C ASP A 347 3.59 19.05 -0.13
N ASP A 348 4.08 18.80 1.10
CA ASP A 348 5.14 17.80 1.38
C ASP A 348 4.70 16.39 0.96
N LEU A 349 3.45 16.01 1.21
CA LEU A 349 2.91 14.70 0.80
C LEU A 349 2.82 14.58 -0.74
N LEU A 350 2.50 15.68 -1.44
CA LEU A 350 2.50 15.74 -2.91
C LEU A 350 3.90 15.66 -3.52
N ILE A 351 4.92 16.17 -2.82
CA ILE A 351 6.32 16.15 -3.28
C ILE A 351 6.99 14.79 -3.00
N ASN A 352 6.68 14.15 -1.86
CA ASN A 352 7.41 12.96 -1.39
C ASN A 352 6.83 11.60 -1.86
N HIS A 353 5.66 11.56 -2.49
CA HIS A 353 5.03 10.32 -2.98
C HIS A 353 4.72 10.37 -4.49
N GLU A 354 5.28 9.44 -5.27
CA GLU A 354 5.07 9.35 -6.73
C GLU A 354 3.63 8.97 -7.13
N GLU A 355 2.91 8.18 -6.32
CA GLU A 355 1.61 7.60 -6.70
C GLU A 355 0.51 7.86 -5.65
N ILE A 356 -0.19 9.00 -5.75
CA ILE A 356 -1.14 9.42 -4.71
C ILE A 356 -2.60 9.16 -5.11
N VAL A 357 -3.31 8.37 -4.30
CA VAL A 357 -4.73 8.06 -4.48
C VAL A 357 -5.56 8.80 -3.42
N PHE A 358 -6.22 9.88 -3.84
CA PHE A 358 -7.20 10.58 -3.01
C PHE A 358 -8.53 9.83 -2.99
N ALA A 359 -8.83 9.18 -1.87
CA ALA A 359 -10.04 8.39 -1.67
C ALA A 359 -11.06 9.17 -0.84
N ARG A 360 -12.35 9.03 -1.17
CA ARG A 360 -13.46 9.45 -0.28
C ARG A 360 -13.45 10.95 0.08
N THR A 361 -13.11 11.83 -0.86
CA THR A 361 -12.99 13.30 -0.68
C THR A 361 -14.27 14.07 -1.00
N SER A 362 -14.63 15.06 -0.19
CA SER A 362 -15.74 16.01 -0.45
C SER A 362 -15.42 16.99 -1.61
N PRO A 363 -16.41 17.75 -2.14
CA PRO A 363 -16.18 18.79 -3.15
C PRO A 363 -15.18 19.87 -2.69
N GLU A 364 -15.32 20.35 -1.45
CA GLU A 364 -14.41 21.34 -0.83
C GLU A 364 -12.98 20.79 -0.70
N GLN A 365 -12.85 19.52 -0.32
CA GLN A 365 -11.57 18.83 -0.23
C GLN A 365 -10.88 18.68 -1.59
N LYS A 366 -11.66 18.46 -2.67
CA LYS A 366 -11.10 18.47 -4.04
C LYS A 366 -10.56 19.85 -4.41
N TYR A 367 -11.18 20.93 -3.96
CA TYR A 367 -10.66 22.29 -4.17
C TYR A 367 -9.34 22.53 -3.42
N LEU A 368 -9.20 22.01 -2.19
CA LEU A 368 -7.93 22.04 -1.44
C LEU A 368 -6.82 21.24 -2.15
N ILE A 369 -7.14 20.03 -2.63
CA ILE A 369 -6.21 19.21 -3.44
C ILE A 369 -5.80 19.95 -4.72
N VAL A 370 -6.74 20.55 -5.45
CA VAL A 370 -6.44 21.32 -6.67
C VAL A 370 -5.55 22.52 -6.35
N LYS A 371 -5.78 23.25 -5.26
CA LYS A 371 -4.88 24.33 -4.80
C LYS A 371 -3.47 23.83 -4.48
N ALA A 372 -3.34 22.68 -3.82
CA ALA A 372 -2.04 22.08 -3.51
C ALA A 372 -1.29 21.62 -4.77
N PHE A 373 -1.99 20.98 -5.72
CA PHE A 373 -1.45 20.65 -7.04
C PHE A 373 -1.06 21.90 -7.86
N GLN A 374 -1.80 23.01 -7.74
CA GLN A 374 -1.46 24.27 -8.38
C GLN A 374 -0.20 24.92 -7.76
N ARG A 375 -0.05 24.89 -6.43
CA ARG A 375 1.17 25.35 -5.74
C ARG A 375 2.41 24.52 -6.13
N THR A 376 2.24 23.23 -6.38
CA THR A 376 3.27 22.31 -6.88
C THR A 376 3.39 22.26 -8.41
N GLY A 377 2.72 23.16 -9.15
CA GLY A 377 2.92 23.36 -10.59
C GLY A 377 2.25 22.36 -11.54
N ASN A 378 1.29 21.55 -11.08
CA ASN A 378 0.72 20.44 -11.84
C ASN A 378 -0.43 20.86 -12.78
N VAL A 379 -0.36 20.38 -14.04
CA VAL A 379 -1.02 20.99 -15.22
C VAL A 379 -2.48 20.56 -15.46
N VAL A 380 -2.97 19.48 -14.84
CA VAL A 380 -4.21 18.78 -15.23
C VAL A 380 -5.48 19.66 -15.21
N ALA A 381 -5.54 20.68 -14.35
CA ALA A 381 -6.69 21.59 -14.29
C ALA A 381 -6.83 22.46 -15.56
N VAL A 382 -5.72 22.82 -16.20
CA VAL A 382 -5.67 23.83 -17.28
C VAL A 382 -6.48 23.39 -18.50
N THR A 383 -6.42 22.12 -18.89
CA THR A 383 -7.11 21.59 -20.09
C THR A 383 -8.63 21.64 -19.97
N GLY A 384 -9.18 21.33 -18.78
CA GLY A 384 -10.62 21.41 -18.54
C GLY A 384 -11.12 22.85 -18.56
N PHE A 385 -10.44 23.76 -17.84
CA PHE A 385 -10.78 25.18 -17.85
C PHE A 385 -10.62 25.83 -19.23
N PHE A 386 -9.63 25.42 -20.03
CA PHE A 386 -9.50 25.88 -21.41
C PHE A 386 -10.76 25.56 -22.24
N ALA A 387 -11.24 24.31 -22.22
CA ALA A 387 -12.46 23.92 -22.93
C ALA A 387 -13.71 24.71 -22.46
N TYR A 388 -13.81 24.95 -21.14
CA TYR A 388 -14.86 25.76 -20.52
C TYR A 388 -14.84 27.22 -21.03
N PHE A 389 -13.68 27.87 -21.01
CA PHE A 389 -13.53 29.26 -21.49
C PHE A 389 -13.69 29.41 -23.00
N VAL A 390 -13.32 28.40 -23.81
CA VAL A 390 -13.55 28.43 -25.27
C VAL A 390 -15.04 28.42 -25.60
N VAL A 391 -15.86 27.64 -24.90
CA VAL A 391 -17.32 27.64 -25.11
C VAL A 391 -17.93 28.99 -24.71
N LEU A 392 -17.52 29.55 -23.58
CA LEU A 392 -18.01 30.85 -23.11
C LEU A 392 -17.59 31.99 -24.06
N GLY A 393 -16.33 32.04 -24.50
CA GLY A 393 -15.82 33.05 -25.44
C GLY A 393 -16.45 32.95 -26.84
N TYR A 394 -16.87 31.76 -27.27
CA TYR A 394 -17.66 31.58 -28.50
C TYR A 394 -19.06 32.22 -28.39
N HIS A 395 -19.62 32.24 -27.18
CA HIS A 395 -20.91 32.88 -26.86
C HIS A 395 -20.76 34.31 -26.31
N GLY A 396 -19.64 35.00 -26.55
CA GLY A 396 -19.44 36.40 -26.15
C GLY A 396 -18.98 36.64 -24.73
N TRP A 397 -18.78 35.60 -23.93
CA TRP A 397 -18.36 35.69 -22.54
C TRP A 397 -16.84 35.49 -22.43
N LEU A 398 -16.09 36.58 -22.56
CA LEU A 398 -14.63 36.55 -22.42
C LEU A 398 -14.21 36.40 -20.93
N PRO A 399 -13.01 35.85 -20.65
CA PRO A 399 -12.55 35.57 -19.27
C PRO A 399 -12.49 36.77 -18.33
N ASP A 400 -12.37 37.99 -18.85
CA ASP A 400 -12.37 39.24 -18.10
C ASP A 400 -13.76 39.59 -17.55
N ARG A 401 -14.81 39.44 -18.37
CA ARG A 401 -16.21 39.71 -17.99
C ARG A 401 -16.81 38.61 -17.09
N LEU A 402 -16.23 37.41 -17.11
CA LEU A 402 -16.65 36.28 -16.26
C LEU A 402 -16.25 36.41 -14.78
N LEU A 403 -15.34 37.32 -14.43
CA LEU A 403 -14.95 37.53 -13.04
C LEU A 403 -16.02 38.33 -12.29
N PHE A 404 -16.41 37.84 -11.12
CA PHE A 404 -17.43 38.43 -10.20
C PHE A 404 -18.87 38.52 -10.72
N ILE A 405 -19.17 38.10 -11.95
CA ILE A 405 -20.52 38.18 -12.54
C ILE A 405 -21.54 37.19 -11.93
N GLN A 406 -21.14 36.29 -11.04
CA GLN A 406 -21.97 35.18 -10.55
C GLN A 406 -23.32 35.63 -9.98
N THR A 407 -23.34 36.69 -9.17
CA THR A 407 -24.58 37.24 -8.59
C THR A 407 -25.54 37.80 -9.63
N GLU A 408 -25.02 38.29 -10.76
CA GLU A 408 -25.83 38.76 -11.89
C GLU A 408 -26.27 37.57 -12.76
N TRP A 409 -25.39 36.59 -12.95
CA TRP A 409 -25.57 35.37 -13.74
C TRP A 409 -26.70 34.48 -13.21
N ASP A 410 -26.68 34.21 -11.91
CA ASP A 410 -27.65 33.33 -11.23
C ASP A 410 -28.96 34.06 -10.88
N SER A 411 -29.03 35.39 -11.04
CA SER A 411 -30.25 36.15 -10.81
C SER A 411 -31.25 36.00 -11.97
N ALA A 412 -32.38 35.36 -11.66
CA ALA A 412 -33.53 35.24 -12.55
C ALA A 412 -34.28 36.57 -12.78
N ALA A 413 -34.03 37.60 -11.95
CA ALA A 413 -34.63 38.92 -12.10
C ALA A 413 -33.99 39.75 -13.23
N ILE A 414 -32.76 39.42 -13.64
CA ILE A 414 -32.03 40.08 -14.73
C ILE A 414 -32.29 39.31 -16.03
N GLN A 415 -32.66 40.00 -17.11
CA GLN A 415 -32.99 39.37 -18.41
C GLN A 415 -32.24 40.01 -19.60
N ASP A 416 -31.45 41.03 -19.30
CA ASP A 416 -30.80 42.01 -20.16
C ASP A 416 -29.29 42.06 -19.91
N LEU A 417 -28.71 41.00 -19.33
CA LEU A 417 -27.29 40.99 -18.96
C LEU A 417 -26.42 41.01 -20.21
N THR A 418 -25.61 42.07 -20.34
CA THR A 418 -24.74 42.28 -21.51
C THR A 418 -23.43 41.47 -21.42
N ASP A 419 -23.08 40.82 -22.53
CA ASP A 419 -21.81 40.11 -22.73
C ASP A 419 -20.65 41.04 -23.17
N SER A 420 -19.46 40.47 -23.44
CA SER A 420 -18.29 41.25 -23.88
C SER A 420 -18.36 41.74 -25.34
N TYR A 421 -19.34 41.28 -26.13
CA TYR A 421 -19.56 41.68 -27.52
C TYR A 421 -20.76 42.64 -27.68
N GLY A 422 -21.45 42.98 -26.58
CA GLY A 422 -22.59 43.90 -26.56
C GLY A 422 -23.95 43.24 -26.82
N GLN A 423 -24.07 41.90 -26.70
CA GLN A 423 -25.35 41.20 -26.81
C GLN A 423 -26.02 41.06 -25.44
N GLU A 424 -27.35 41.17 -25.39
CA GLU A 424 -28.15 41.00 -24.17
C GLU A 424 -28.64 39.56 -24.04
N TRP A 425 -28.51 38.99 -22.83
CA TRP A 425 -28.80 37.59 -22.57
C TRP A 425 -29.86 37.36 -21.47
N THR A 426 -30.98 36.73 -21.87
CA THR A 426 -32.02 36.26 -20.93
C THR A 426 -31.49 35.17 -19.99
N TYR A 427 -32.06 35.07 -18.79
CA TYR A 427 -31.67 34.07 -17.78
C TYR A 427 -31.65 32.64 -18.34
N THR A 428 -32.68 32.25 -19.10
CA THR A 428 -32.76 30.89 -19.67
C THR A 428 -31.71 30.63 -20.76
N ALA A 429 -31.27 31.66 -21.48
CA ALA A 429 -30.18 31.55 -22.45
C ALA A 429 -28.82 31.43 -21.75
N ARG A 430 -28.57 32.22 -20.69
CA ARG A 430 -27.35 32.16 -19.86
C ARG A 430 -27.17 30.79 -19.22
N GLN A 431 -28.22 30.25 -18.61
CA GLN A 431 -28.17 28.91 -17.99
C GLN A 431 -27.89 27.80 -19.02
N LYS A 432 -28.45 27.87 -20.24
CA LYS A 432 -28.10 26.94 -21.34
C LYS A 432 -26.62 27.00 -21.74
N VAL A 433 -26.05 28.21 -21.83
CA VAL A 433 -24.62 28.39 -22.14
C VAL A 433 -23.74 27.88 -21.00
N GLY A 434 -24.13 28.09 -19.73
CA GLY A 434 -23.45 27.52 -18.57
C GLY A 434 -23.41 25.99 -18.58
N VAL A 435 -24.56 25.35 -18.85
CA VAL A 435 -24.67 23.89 -19.01
C VAL A 435 -23.83 23.37 -20.19
N ALA A 436 -23.77 24.09 -21.31
CA ALA A 436 -22.89 23.74 -22.43
C ALA A 436 -21.41 23.82 -22.04
N ALA A 437 -20.99 24.86 -21.32
CA ALA A 437 -19.61 25.00 -20.84
C ALA A 437 -19.23 23.89 -19.83
N GLN A 438 -20.13 23.55 -18.90
CA GLN A 438 -19.97 22.40 -17.99
C GLN A 438 -19.85 21.07 -18.74
N THR A 439 -20.65 20.88 -19.80
CA THR A 439 -20.57 19.68 -20.64
C THR A 439 -19.24 19.59 -21.39
N ALA A 440 -18.73 20.72 -21.89
CA ALA A 440 -17.43 20.78 -22.55
C ALA A 440 -16.26 20.48 -21.59
N PHE A 441 -16.35 20.96 -20.35
CA PHE A 441 -15.42 20.59 -19.28
C PHE A 441 -15.44 19.08 -19.01
N PHE A 442 -16.63 18.46 -18.92
CA PHE A 442 -16.77 17.01 -18.74
C PHE A 442 -16.18 16.21 -19.91
N VAL A 443 -16.46 16.61 -21.16
CA VAL A 443 -15.88 15.98 -22.36
C VAL A 443 -14.35 16.11 -22.39
N ALA A 444 -13.80 17.27 -22.01
CA ALA A 444 -12.36 17.46 -21.89
C ALA A 444 -11.73 16.55 -20.81
N LEU A 445 -12.41 16.34 -19.68
CA LEU A 445 -11.95 15.38 -18.65
C LEU A 445 -11.96 13.93 -19.17
N VAL A 446 -13.02 13.50 -19.84
CA VAL A 446 -13.11 12.13 -20.42
C VAL A 446 -12.01 11.91 -21.47
N ALA A 447 -11.73 12.92 -22.29
CA ALA A 447 -10.65 12.85 -23.27
C ALA A 447 -9.25 12.87 -22.62
N MET A 448 -9.05 13.62 -21.53
CA MET A 448 -7.79 13.63 -20.78
C MET A 448 -7.52 12.29 -20.07
N GLN A 449 -8.57 11.58 -19.61
CA GLN A 449 -8.44 10.23 -19.06
C GLN A 449 -7.80 9.25 -20.05
N TRP A 450 -8.04 9.40 -21.36
CA TRP A 450 -7.39 8.58 -22.38
C TRP A 450 -5.87 8.80 -22.39
N VAL A 451 -5.44 10.06 -22.44
CA VAL A 451 -4.01 10.40 -22.46
C VAL A 451 -3.34 9.92 -21.18
N ASN A 452 -3.95 10.15 -20.01
CA ASN A 452 -3.40 9.70 -18.73
C ASN A 452 -3.33 8.16 -18.60
N ALA A 453 -4.36 7.43 -19.02
CA ALA A 453 -4.34 5.96 -18.99
C ALA A 453 -3.30 5.36 -19.95
N ILE A 454 -3.00 6.04 -21.05
CA ILE A 454 -1.93 5.69 -21.99
C ILE A 454 -0.55 6.10 -21.44
N ALA A 455 -0.47 7.22 -20.71
CA ALA A 455 0.74 7.70 -20.04
C ALA A 455 1.25 6.69 -19.00
N CYS A 456 0.39 6.27 -18.07
CA CYS A 456 0.76 5.37 -16.96
C CYS A 456 1.15 3.94 -17.40
N LYS A 457 0.94 3.56 -18.67
CA LYS A 457 1.19 2.19 -19.17
C LYS A 457 2.68 1.83 -19.29
N THR A 458 3.55 2.82 -19.49
CA THR A 458 4.96 2.62 -19.83
C THR A 458 5.85 3.81 -19.45
N ARG A 459 6.56 3.69 -18.33
CA ARG A 459 7.47 4.71 -17.76
C ARG A 459 8.78 4.99 -18.55
N ARG A 460 9.11 4.18 -19.57
CA ARG A 460 10.36 4.33 -20.39
C ARG A 460 10.21 4.01 -21.88
N LEU A 461 9.37 3.06 -22.24
CA LEU A 461 9.21 2.63 -23.63
C LEU A 461 8.15 3.45 -24.35
N SER A 462 8.39 3.73 -25.63
CA SER A 462 7.39 4.38 -26.48
C SER A 462 6.21 3.44 -26.74
N ILE A 463 5.02 4.01 -26.87
CA ILE A 463 3.74 3.31 -27.09
C ILE A 463 3.81 2.46 -28.36
N PHE A 464 4.48 2.96 -29.40
CA PHE A 464 4.68 2.25 -30.67
C PHE A 464 5.52 0.98 -30.52
N GLN A 465 6.37 0.88 -29.49
CA GLN A 465 7.21 -0.30 -29.25
C GLN A 465 6.50 -1.36 -28.38
N LYS A 466 5.55 -0.99 -27.51
CA LYS A 466 4.86 -1.93 -26.60
C LYS A 466 3.35 -2.00 -26.86
N LYS A 467 2.95 -2.99 -27.69
CA LYS A 467 1.57 -3.24 -28.12
C LYS A 467 0.54 -3.33 -26.97
N MET A 468 -0.66 -2.78 -27.20
CA MET A 468 -1.73 -2.69 -26.20
C MET A 468 -2.52 -4.00 -26.00
N LYS A 469 -1.94 -4.99 -25.33
CA LYS A 469 -2.55 -6.32 -25.10
C LYS A 469 -3.55 -6.43 -23.92
N ASN A 470 -3.83 -5.36 -23.17
CA ASN A 470 -4.75 -5.43 -22.02
C ASN A 470 -6.20 -5.13 -22.46
N ASN A 471 -6.99 -6.18 -22.64
CA ASN A 471 -8.37 -6.07 -23.11
C ASN A 471 -9.28 -5.26 -22.17
N ALA A 472 -9.09 -5.33 -20.85
CA ALA A 472 -9.89 -4.57 -19.88
C ALA A 472 -9.59 -3.07 -19.97
N MET A 473 -8.32 -2.70 -20.12
CA MET A 473 -7.90 -1.30 -20.32
C MET A 473 -8.40 -0.75 -21.66
N ASN A 474 -8.31 -1.55 -22.74
CA ASN A 474 -8.81 -1.15 -24.06
C ASN A 474 -10.34 -0.99 -24.06
N ALA A 475 -11.06 -1.87 -23.35
CA ALA A 475 -12.52 -1.77 -23.18
C ALA A 475 -12.91 -0.55 -22.33
N ALA A 476 -12.15 -0.22 -21.28
CA ALA A 476 -12.40 0.98 -20.47
C ALA A 476 -12.15 2.27 -21.26
N LEU A 477 -11.09 2.32 -22.08
CA LEU A 477 -10.84 3.44 -22.99
C LEU A 477 -12.02 3.63 -23.95
N ILE A 478 -12.43 2.60 -24.69
CA ILE A 478 -13.54 2.69 -25.66
C ILE A 478 -14.88 2.98 -24.94
N GLY A 479 -15.08 2.42 -23.75
CA GLY A 479 -16.31 2.58 -22.96
C GLY A 479 -16.54 4.00 -22.45
N SER A 480 -15.50 4.73 -22.01
CA SER A 480 -15.69 6.05 -21.40
C SER A 480 -16.31 7.12 -22.33
N PRO A 481 -15.90 7.31 -23.60
CA PRO A 481 -16.56 8.25 -24.50
C PRO A 481 -17.89 7.71 -25.02
N LEU A 482 -18.08 6.38 -25.13
CA LEU A 482 -19.39 5.81 -25.48
C LEU A 482 -20.44 6.10 -24.40
N ILE A 483 -20.06 5.96 -23.13
CA ILE A 483 -20.90 6.34 -21.99
C ILE A 483 -21.13 7.86 -22.02
N ALA A 484 -20.09 8.69 -22.14
CA ALA A 484 -20.26 10.15 -22.22
C ALA A 484 -21.19 10.57 -23.38
N PHE A 485 -21.04 9.97 -24.56
CA PHE A 485 -21.89 10.19 -25.72
C PHE A 485 -23.35 9.80 -25.44
N PHE A 486 -23.58 8.63 -24.83
CA PHE A 486 -24.91 8.17 -24.41
C PHE A 486 -25.57 9.13 -23.42
N PHE A 487 -24.84 9.64 -22.43
CA PHE A 487 -25.34 10.62 -21.46
C PHE A 487 -25.72 11.96 -22.11
N MET A 488 -24.98 12.44 -23.10
CA MET A 488 -25.27 13.72 -23.79
C MET A 488 -26.41 13.65 -24.82
N HIS A 489 -26.72 12.47 -25.37
CA HIS A 489 -27.69 12.33 -26.48
C HIS A 489 -29.00 11.64 -26.09
N THR A 490 -29.10 11.09 -24.88
CA THR A 490 -30.32 10.41 -24.41
C THR A 490 -31.24 11.42 -23.69
N PRO A 491 -32.44 11.72 -24.24
CA PRO A 491 -33.38 12.65 -23.58
C PRO A 491 -33.82 12.14 -22.21
N GLY A 492 -34.04 13.03 -21.25
CA GLY A 492 -34.32 12.70 -19.85
C GLY A 492 -33.08 12.40 -19.01
N LEU A 493 -32.11 11.64 -19.54
CA LEU A 493 -30.83 11.42 -18.86
C LEU A 493 -29.94 12.68 -18.91
N ASN A 494 -29.97 13.36 -20.06
CA ASN A 494 -29.28 14.62 -20.30
C ASN A 494 -29.77 15.75 -19.36
N ASP A 495 -31.09 15.79 -19.09
CA ASP A 495 -31.71 16.79 -18.22
C ASP A 495 -31.40 16.51 -16.73
N GLY A 496 -31.45 15.24 -16.32
CA GLY A 496 -31.15 14.83 -14.94
C GLY A 496 -29.68 14.98 -14.52
N VAL A 497 -28.76 15.10 -15.47
CA VAL A 497 -27.31 15.32 -15.21
C VAL A 497 -26.87 16.74 -15.60
N SER A 498 -27.78 17.57 -16.13
CA SER A 498 -27.46 18.92 -16.66
C SER A 498 -26.30 18.87 -17.67
N LEU A 499 -26.47 18.06 -18.72
CA LEU A 499 -25.59 18.04 -19.88
C LEU A 499 -26.29 18.63 -21.10
N THR A 500 -25.56 18.90 -22.18
CA THR A 500 -26.13 19.25 -23.51
C THR A 500 -25.26 18.71 -24.64
N PRO A 501 -25.85 18.36 -25.80
CA PRO A 501 -25.07 18.01 -26.98
C PRO A 501 -24.25 19.20 -27.49
N LEU A 502 -22.95 19.00 -27.63
CA LEU A 502 -21.99 20.04 -28.04
C LEU A 502 -21.82 20.13 -29.57
N CYS A 503 -21.52 21.34 -30.04
CA CYS A 503 -21.14 21.57 -31.44
C CYS A 503 -19.74 21.02 -31.75
N TRP A 504 -19.51 20.61 -33.00
CA TRP A 504 -18.26 19.95 -33.42
C TRP A 504 -17.01 20.83 -33.22
N GLN A 505 -17.13 22.16 -33.28
CA GLN A 505 -16.02 23.09 -33.02
C GLN A 505 -15.43 22.93 -31.62
N VAL A 506 -16.25 22.58 -30.62
CA VAL A 506 -15.80 22.40 -29.23
C VAL A 506 -14.87 21.18 -29.13
N TYR A 507 -15.23 20.07 -29.79
CA TYR A 507 -14.35 18.90 -29.89
C TYR A 507 -13.06 19.23 -30.63
N ALA A 508 -13.14 20.01 -31.72
CA ALA A 508 -11.97 20.47 -32.47
C ALA A 508 -11.01 21.34 -31.64
N ALA A 509 -11.51 22.12 -30.68
CA ALA A 509 -10.69 22.91 -29.76
C ALA A 509 -9.95 22.06 -28.71
N ILE A 510 -10.50 20.91 -28.32
CA ILE A 510 -9.89 20.00 -27.32
C ILE A 510 -8.75 19.17 -27.95
N VAL A 511 -8.89 18.75 -29.22
CA VAL A 511 -7.92 17.86 -29.90
C VAL A 511 -6.47 18.36 -29.87
N PRO A 512 -6.15 19.64 -30.15
CA PRO A 512 -4.77 20.17 -30.06
C PRO A 512 -4.13 19.98 -28.69
N PHE A 513 -4.89 20.14 -27.60
CA PHE A 513 -4.37 19.95 -26.23
C PHE A 513 -4.08 18.49 -25.91
N LEU A 514 -4.92 17.56 -26.39
CA LEU A 514 -4.67 16.12 -26.26
C LEU A 514 -3.39 15.71 -27.03
N LEU A 515 -3.22 16.24 -28.25
CA LEU A 515 -2.02 15.99 -29.06
C LEU A 515 -0.77 16.60 -28.43
N LEU A 516 -0.84 17.84 -27.91
CA LEU A 516 0.26 18.48 -27.18
C LEU A 516 0.68 17.64 -25.97
N THR A 517 -0.28 17.18 -25.17
CA THR A 517 -0.02 16.36 -23.97
C THR A 517 0.60 15.01 -24.34
N PHE A 518 0.12 14.38 -25.42
CA PHE A 518 0.68 13.13 -25.93
C PHE A 518 2.12 13.29 -26.45
N VAL A 519 2.39 14.38 -27.19
CA VAL A 519 3.73 14.71 -27.69
C VAL A 519 4.68 15.02 -26.52
N TYR A 520 4.22 15.76 -25.51
CA TYR A 520 4.97 16.01 -24.28
C TYR A 520 5.36 14.71 -23.57
N ASP A 521 4.43 13.75 -23.41
CA ASP A 521 4.73 12.49 -22.74
C ASP A 521 5.71 11.59 -23.54
N GLU A 522 5.61 11.53 -24.87
CA GLU A 522 6.62 10.81 -25.67
C GLU A 522 7.98 11.52 -25.74
N LEU A 523 8.01 12.86 -25.70
CA LEU A 523 9.25 13.63 -25.53
C LEU A 523 9.88 13.38 -24.15
N ARG A 524 9.09 13.33 -23.07
CA ARG A 524 9.52 12.94 -21.72
C ARG A 524 10.16 11.54 -21.73
N ARG A 525 9.46 10.55 -22.30
CA ARG A 525 9.96 9.17 -22.44
C ARG A 525 11.18 9.05 -23.35
N TRP A 526 11.32 9.92 -24.35
CA TRP A 526 12.52 10.00 -25.18
C TRP A 526 13.69 10.58 -24.40
N ALA A 527 13.49 11.70 -23.68
CA ALA A 527 14.51 12.30 -22.82
C ALA A 527 15.01 11.31 -21.76
N VAL A 528 14.11 10.59 -21.08
CA VAL A 528 14.45 9.50 -20.11
C VAL A 528 15.24 8.34 -20.75
N ARG A 529 15.10 8.08 -22.05
CA ARG A 529 15.87 7.05 -22.75
C ARG A 529 17.26 7.51 -23.16
N VAL A 530 17.40 8.80 -23.53
CA VAL A 530 18.64 9.44 -23.98
C VAL A 530 19.52 9.83 -22.79
N PHE A 531 18.97 10.59 -21.85
CA PHE A 531 19.63 11.00 -20.62
C PHE A 531 19.39 9.94 -19.54
N ARG A 532 20.32 9.00 -19.42
CA ARG A 532 20.24 7.91 -18.42
C ARG A 532 20.67 8.31 -17.01
N THR A 533 21.39 9.43 -16.87
CA THR A 533 21.98 9.92 -15.62
C THR A 533 22.04 11.45 -15.62
N GLY A 534 21.65 12.09 -14.51
CA GLY A 534 21.65 13.55 -14.34
C GLY A 534 20.30 14.08 -13.84
N TRP A 535 20.24 15.36 -13.45
CA TRP A 535 19.03 15.98 -12.88
C TRP A 535 17.79 15.83 -13.78
N VAL A 536 17.93 16.09 -15.08
CA VAL A 536 16.87 15.91 -16.09
C VAL A 536 16.32 14.47 -16.12
N ALA A 537 17.17 13.48 -15.83
CA ALA A 537 16.80 12.06 -15.79
C ALA A 537 16.17 11.63 -14.46
N GLN A 538 16.24 12.47 -13.42
CA GLN A 538 15.54 12.28 -12.15
C GLN A 538 14.17 12.96 -12.23
N GLU A 539 14.14 14.23 -12.64
CA GLU A 539 12.93 15.06 -12.72
C GLU A 539 11.88 14.51 -13.71
N LEU A 540 12.32 14.05 -14.90
CA LEU A 540 11.42 13.51 -15.93
C LEU A 540 11.07 12.03 -15.74
N TYR A 541 11.66 11.37 -14.73
CA TYR A 541 11.46 9.94 -14.48
C TYR A 541 10.38 9.65 -13.46
N VAL A 542 10.01 10.64 -12.64
CA VAL A 542 8.75 10.68 -11.88
C VAL A 542 7.57 10.71 -12.87
#